data_AF-A0A966KJ51-F1
#
_entry.id   AF-A0A966KJ51-F1
#
_cell.length_a   1.000
_cell.length_b   1.000
_cell.length_c   1.000
_cell.angle_alpha   90.00
_cell.angle_beta   90.00
_cell.angle_gamma   90.00
#
_symmetry.space_group_name_H-M   'P 1'
#
loop_
_entity.id
_entity.type
_entity.pdbx_description
1 polymer ?
#
loop_
_entity_poly.entity_id
_entity_poly.type
_entity_poly.pdbx_seq_one_letter_code
_entity_poly.pdbx_strand_id
1 'polypeptide(L)'
;MMRARHLRSAVRLPENDPMGSSIDRDRDRSRVEESLTVTVHRLRSRACSLRARAGAIQGPLAVSYRRRASELMFQAWLLELRSGVPLHDIEAAA
;
A
#
# COMPACT_ATOMS: atom_id res chain seq x y z
N MET A 1 -27.00 36.00 58.97
CA MET A 1 -27.36 36.49 57.63
C MET A 1 -26.32 36.04 56.61
N MET A 2 -26.79 35.51 55.47
CA MET A 2 -26.14 35.32 54.15
C MET A 2 -24.84 34.48 54.05
N ARG A 3 -24.90 33.17 53.78
CA ARG A 3 -24.97 32.48 52.46
C ARG A 3 -23.85 32.85 51.47
N ALA A 4 -22.73 32.13 51.52
CA ALA A 4 -21.78 32.03 50.42
C ALA A 4 -22.35 31.11 49.32
N ARG A 5 -22.69 31.69 48.16
CA ARG A 5 -23.20 30.97 46.99
C ARG A 5 -22.06 30.39 46.17
N HIS A 6 -22.34 29.22 45.62
CA HIS A 6 -21.63 28.46 44.59
C HIS A 6 -21.01 29.31 43.49
N LEU A 7 -19.85 28.84 42.98
CA LEU A 7 -19.61 28.63 41.55
C LEU A 7 -18.51 27.55 41.41
N ARG A 8 -18.89 26.26 41.48
CA ARG A 8 -18.03 25.18 40.97
C ARG A 8 -18.11 25.24 39.45
N SER A 9 -17.09 25.82 38.84
CA SER A 9 -16.83 25.70 37.41
C SER A 9 -16.57 24.23 37.11
N ALA A 10 -17.59 23.53 36.63
CA ALA A 10 -17.43 22.22 36.03
C ALA A 10 -16.85 22.43 34.64
N VAL A 11 -15.53 22.57 34.57
CA VAL A 11 -14.79 22.35 33.32
C VAL A 11 -14.98 20.87 32.99
N ARG A 12 -15.95 20.56 32.13
CA ARG A 12 -16.04 19.24 31.51
C ARG A 12 -14.78 19.09 30.66
N LEU A 13 -13.82 18.31 31.16
CA LEU A 13 -12.82 17.71 30.30
C LEU A 13 -13.57 16.88 29.26
N PRO A 14 -13.30 17.03 27.95
CA PRO A 14 -13.86 16.13 26.96
C PRO A 14 -13.42 14.71 27.34
N GLU A 15 -14.41 13.86 27.60
CA GLU A 15 -14.21 12.43 27.75
C GLU A 15 -13.50 11.95 26.49
N ASN A 16 -12.24 11.52 26.66
CA ASN A 16 -11.54 10.76 25.64
C ASN A 16 -12.36 9.49 25.41
N ASP A 17 -13.13 9.45 24.34
CA ASP A 17 -13.71 8.22 23.79
C ASP A 17 -12.60 7.42 23.09
N PRO A 18 -12.06 6.34 23.68
CA PRO A 18 -11.08 5.49 22.99
C PRO A 18 -11.71 4.67 21.84
N MET A 19 -13.04 4.70 21.68
CA MET A 19 -13.76 3.85 20.72
C MET A 19 -13.92 4.44 19.31
N GLY A 20 -13.73 5.75 19.12
CA GLY A 20 -13.84 6.40 17.80
C GLY A 20 -12.68 6.10 16.84
N SER A 21 -11.67 5.31 17.24
CA SER A 21 -10.38 5.25 16.56
C SER A 21 -10.06 3.93 15.84
N SER A 22 -10.81 2.85 16.06
CA SER A 22 -10.50 1.55 15.43
C SER A 22 -11.04 1.43 14.01
N ILE A 23 -12.29 1.87 13.79
CA ILE A 23 -12.99 1.71 12.51
C ILE A 23 -12.34 2.54 11.39
N ASP A 24 -11.87 3.75 11.72
CA ASP A 24 -11.19 4.60 10.75
C ASP A 24 -9.81 4.04 10.36
N ARG A 25 -9.08 3.43 11.32
CA ARG A 25 -7.79 2.77 11.03
C ARG A 25 -7.96 1.54 10.14
N ASP A 26 -8.99 0.74 10.35
CA ASP A 26 -9.25 -0.46 9.52
C ASP A 26 -9.65 -0.08 8.09
N ARG A 27 -10.41 1.02 7.94
CA ARG A 27 -10.77 1.57 6.62
C ARG A 27 -9.55 2.12 5.89
N ASP A 28 -8.68 2.85 6.56
CA ASP A 28 -7.46 3.38 5.96
C ASP A 28 -6.48 2.26 5.58
N ARG A 29 -6.37 1.23 6.42
CA ARG A 29 -5.58 0.03 6.11
C ARG A 29 -6.10 -0.68 4.85
N SER A 30 -7.41 -0.90 4.76
CA SER A 30 -8.03 -1.52 3.58
C SER A 30 -7.74 -0.75 2.30
N ARG A 31 -7.77 0.59 2.34
CA ARG A 31 -7.45 1.46 1.19
C ARG A 31 -5.98 1.37 0.78
N VAL A 32 -5.07 1.29 1.75
CA VAL A 32 -3.64 1.13 1.48
C VAL A 32 -3.36 -0.23 0.84
N GLU A 33 -3.98 -1.29 1.34
CA GLU A 33 -3.87 -2.65 0.78
C GLU A 33 -4.42 -2.73 -0.65
N GLU A 34 -5.56 -2.09 -0.93
CA GLU A 34 -6.12 -1.98 -2.29
C GLU A 34 -5.19 -1.19 -3.22
N SER A 35 -4.71 -0.03 -2.77
CA SER A 35 -3.78 0.82 -3.55
C SER A 35 -2.49 0.09 -3.89
N LEU A 36 -1.96 -0.70 -2.95
CA LEU A 36 -0.76 -1.48 -3.15
C LEU A 36 -0.99 -2.62 -4.15
N THR A 37 -2.11 -3.33 -4.03
CA THR A 37 -2.48 -4.41 -4.95
C THR A 37 -2.57 -3.89 -6.39
N VAL A 38 -3.19 -2.72 -6.58
CA VAL A 38 -3.24 -2.04 -7.88
C VAL A 38 -1.84 -1.69 -8.38
N THR A 39 -0.96 -1.21 -7.50
CA THR A 39 0.42 -0.84 -7.85
C THR A 39 1.23 -2.05 -8.29
N VAL A 40 1.20 -3.14 -7.52
CA VAL A 40 1.84 -4.41 -7.83
C VAL A 40 1.36 -4.95 -9.19
N HIS A 41 0.05 -4.95 -9.42
CA HIS A 41 -0.53 -5.39 -10.69
C HIS A 41 -0.02 -4.55 -11.88
N ARG A 42 0.03 -3.22 -11.73
CA ARG A 42 0.57 -2.31 -12.77
C ARG A 42 2.04 -2.58 -13.07
N LEU A 43 2.87 -2.81 -12.05
CA LEU A 43 4.29 -3.12 -12.21
C LEU A 43 4.48 -4.45 -12.97
N ARG A 44 3.76 -5.51 -12.57
CA ARG A 44 3.79 -6.81 -13.23
C ARG A 44 3.34 -6.71 -14.70
N SER A 45 2.20 -6.07 -14.96
CA SER A 45 1.69 -5.86 -16.31
C SER A 45 2.68 -5.10 -17.20
N ARG A 46 3.31 -4.05 -16.66
CA ARG A 46 4.33 -3.29 -17.39
C ARG A 46 5.58 -4.12 -17.67
N ALA A 47 6.04 -4.94 -16.71
CA ALA A 47 7.17 -5.84 -16.91
C ALA A 47 6.89 -6.85 -18.04
N CYS A 48 5.71 -7.47 -18.05
CA CYS A 48 5.28 -8.39 -19.11
C CYS A 48 5.24 -7.70 -20.49
N SER A 49 4.68 -6.49 -20.56
CA SER A 49 4.66 -5.70 -21.80
C SER A 49 6.07 -5.39 -22.33
N LEU A 50 7.01 -5.05 -21.44
CA LEU A 50 8.40 -4.80 -21.83
C LEU A 50 9.10 -6.07 -22.32
N ARG A 51 8.87 -7.23 -21.69
CA ARG A 51 9.40 -8.52 -22.18
C ARG A 51 8.86 -8.86 -23.56
N ALA A 52 7.56 -8.70 -23.78
CA ALA A 52 6.94 -8.93 -25.09
C ALA A 52 7.56 -8.02 -26.17
N ARG A 53 7.71 -6.72 -25.88
CA ARG A 53 8.38 -5.77 -26.79
C ARG A 53 9.83 -6.12 -27.05
N ALA A 54 10.57 -6.57 -26.02
CA ALA A 54 11.95 -6.99 -26.16
C ALA A 54 12.11 -8.21 -27.09
N GLY A 55 11.10 -9.08 -27.18
CA GLY A 55 11.07 -10.18 -28.15
C GLY A 55 10.86 -9.73 -29.60
N ALA A 56 10.29 -8.53 -29.81
CA ALA A 56 10.01 -7.97 -31.13
C ALA A 56 11.11 -7.03 -31.67
N ILE A 57 12.10 -6.66 -30.84
CA ILE A 57 13.19 -5.77 -31.21
C ILE A 57 14.54 -6.44 -30.98
N GLN A 58 15.60 -5.92 -31.62
CA GLN A 58 16.95 -6.46 -31.49
C GLN A 58 17.95 -5.42 -30.97
N GLY A 59 19.15 -5.91 -30.64
CA GLY A 59 20.26 -5.08 -30.22
C GLY A 59 20.14 -4.53 -28.80
N PRO A 60 20.88 -3.45 -28.48
CA PRO A 60 20.99 -2.91 -27.12
C PRO A 60 19.64 -2.55 -26.49
N LEU A 61 18.66 -2.11 -27.31
CA LEU A 61 17.35 -1.73 -26.82
C LEU A 61 16.56 -2.93 -26.26
N ALA A 62 16.70 -4.12 -26.86
CA ALA A 62 16.10 -5.35 -26.34
C ALA A 62 16.65 -5.72 -24.96
N VAL A 63 17.96 -5.56 -24.76
CA VAL A 63 18.63 -5.79 -23.48
C VAL A 63 18.13 -4.81 -22.43
N SER A 64 18.04 -3.52 -22.77
CA SER A 64 17.50 -2.48 -21.87
C SER A 64 16.05 -2.76 -21.46
N TYR A 65 15.19 -3.23 -22.37
CA TYR A 65 13.81 -3.59 -22.04
C TYR A 65 13.71 -4.82 -21.14
N ARG A 66 14.52 -5.86 -21.40
CA ARG A 66 14.59 -7.03 -20.52
C ARG A 66 15.05 -6.66 -19.11
N ARG A 67 16.12 -5.87 -19.01
CA ARG A 67 16.62 -5.36 -17.73
C ARG A 67 15.53 -4.58 -16.99
N ARG A 68 14.87 -3.63 -17.67
CA ARG A 68 13.82 -2.83 -17.05
C ARG A 68 12.63 -3.68 -16.60
N ALA A 69 12.25 -4.70 -17.37
CA ALA A 69 11.21 -5.63 -16.96
C ALA A 69 11.57 -6.38 -15.68
N SER A 70 12.81 -6.86 -15.56
CA SER A 70 13.29 -7.53 -14.34
C SER A 70 13.32 -6.59 -13.13
N GLU A 71 13.74 -5.33 -13.31
CA GLU A 71 13.68 -4.32 -12.25
C GLU A 71 12.25 -4.08 -11.74
N LEU A 72 11.27 -3.96 -12.64
CA LEU A 72 9.87 -3.76 -12.27
C LEU A 72 9.28 -5.00 -11.57
N MET A 73 9.67 -6.20 -12.01
CA MET A 73 9.24 -7.45 -11.36
C MET A 73 9.82 -7.56 -9.94
N PHE A 74 11.09 -7.18 -9.76
CA PHE A 74 11.71 -7.13 -8.45
C PHE A 74 11.05 -6.08 -7.53
N GLN A 75 10.68 -4.91 -8.08
CA GLN A 75 9.93 -3.90 -7.32
C GLN A 75 8.55 -4.40 -6.89
N ALA A 76 7.82 -5.10 -7.77
CA ALA A 76 6.53 -5.70 -7.42
C ALA A 76 6.69 -6.71 -6.28
N TRP A 77 7.69 -7.60 -6.38
CA TRP A 77 8.01 -8.57 -5.35
C TRP A 77 8.37 -7.92 -4.00
N LEU A 78 9.18 -6.87 -3.99
CA LEU A 78 9.50 -6.12 -2.77
C LEU A 78 8.27 -5.48 -2.11
N LEU A 79 7.31 -5.00 -2.92
CA LEU A 79 6.07 -4.43 -2.42
C LEU A 79 5.16 -5.51 -1.79
N GLU A 80 5.08 -6.68 -2.41
CA GLU A 80 4.33 -7.84 -1.88
C GLU A 80 4.91 -8.34 -0.56
N LEU A 81 6.24 -8.44 -0.47
CA LEU A 81 6.91 -8.79 0.78
C LEU A 81 6.62 -7.79 1.90
N ARG A 82 6.60 -6.49 1.58
CA ARG A 82 6.39 -5.42 2.58
C ARG A 82 4.96 -5.35 3.09
N SER A 83 3.97 -5.78 2.31
CA SER A 83 2.58 -5.82 2.76
C SER A 83 2.19 -7.06 3.54
N GLY A 84 3.05 -8.07 3.57
CA GLY A 84 2.70 -9.37 4.17
C GLY A 84 1.59 -10.09 3.40
N VAL A 85 1.29 -9.67 2.17
CA VAL A 85 0.34 -10.36 1.29
C VAL A 85 1.01 -11.65 0.80
N PRO A 86 0.39 -12.83 0.98
CA PRO A 86 1.00 -14.10 0.61
C PRO A 86 1.31 -14.13 -0.89
N LEU A 87 2.52 -14.58 -1.21
CA LEU A 87 3.03 -14.84 -2.56
C LEU A 87 2.23 -15.98 -3.20
N HIS A 88 1.03 -15.69 -3.70
CA HIS A 88 0.40 -16.56 -4.68
C HIS A 88 1.09 -16.29 -6.03
N ASP A 89 1.55 -17.39 -6.63
CA ASP A 89 2.15 -17.50 -7.97
C ASP A 89 3.63 -17.14 -8.09
N ILE A 90 4.50 -17.78 -7.29
CA ILE A 90 5.89 -18.04 -7.71
C ILE A 90 5.92 -19.34 -8.54
N GLU A 91 5.22 -19.36 -9.66
CA GLU A 91 5.51 -20.29 -10.76
C GLU A 91 5.42 -19.53 -12.08
N ALA A 92 6.29 -19.93 -13.02
CA ALA A 92 6.40 -19.47 -14.41
C ALA A 92 7.16 -18.16 -14.71
N ALA A 93 8.48 -18.16 -14.47
CA ALA A 93 9.43 -17.45 -15.35
C ALA A 93 10.89 -17.95 -15.20
N ALA A 94 11.08 -19.26 -15.03
CA ALA A 94 12.37 -19.90 -15.30
C ALA A 94 12.51 -20.17 -16.81
#